data_AF-A0A285U2H0-F1
#
_entry.id   AF-A0A285U2H0-F1
#
_cell.length_a   1.000
_cell.length_b   1.000
_cell.length_c   1.000
_cell.angle_alpha   90.00
_cell.angle_beta   90.00
_cell.angle_gamma   90.00
#
_symmetry.space_group_name_H-M   'P 1'
#
loop_
_entity.id
_entity.type
_entity.pdbx_description
1 polymer ?
#
loop_
_entity_poly.entity_id
_entity_poly.type
_entity_poly.pdbx_seq_one_letter_code
_entity_poly.pdbx_strand_id
1 'polypeptide(L)'
;MIFIFYAVILLLILLLIRDSFQKLHTLIAIIFFFILLHFLLSMLVIPFLEKLLSYVHSVPYVAQLIYSALFYQLGSLIHSVFEEQEYESIGELVMIAVRIVLLTYWLTEFATVLSKFSSILEKLQ
;
A
#
# COMPACT_ATOMS: atom_id res chain seq x y z
N MET A 1 -8.51 -4.62 -18.96
CA MET A 1 -8.74 -5.57 -20.08
C MET A 1 -7.63 -5.46 -21.12
N ILE A 2 -7.47 -4.33 -21.83
CA ILE A 2 -6.40 -4.12 -22.84
C ILE A 2 -4.97 -4.29 -22.30
N PHE A 3 -4.70 -3.91 -21.05
CA PHE A 3 -3.35 -4.00 -20.48
C PHE A 3 -2.95 -5.41 -20.03
N ILE A 4 -3.92 -6.22 -19.59
CA ILE A 4 -3.70 -7.64 -19.33
C ILE A 4 -3.33 -8.33 -20.65
N PHE A 5 -3.98 -7.92 -21.75
CA PHE A 5 -3.65 -8.40 -23.08
C PHE A 5 -2.23 -8.02 -23.51
N TYR A 6 -1.79 -6.78 -23.29
CA TYR A 6 -0.38 -6.39 -23.53
C TYR A 6 0.60 -7.16 -22.64
N ALA A 7 0.29 -7.37 -21.36
CA ALA A 7 1.14 -8.14 -20.45
C ALA A 7 1.27 -9.60 -20.91
N VAL A 8 0.18 -10.22 -21.40
CA VAL A 8 0.18 -11.58 -21.94
C VAL A 8 1.01 -11.67 -23.24
N ILE A 9 0.85 -10.71 -24.16
CA ILE A 9 1.67 -10.63 -25.38
C ILE A 9 3.15 -10.49 -25.02
N LEU A 10 3.48 -9.63 -24.07
CA LEU A 10 4.84 -9.40 -23.62
C LEU A 10 5.46 -10.66 -22.99
N LEU A 11 4.66 -11.41 -22.24
CA LEU A 11 5.06 -12.68 -21.61
C LEU A 11 5.29 -13.78 -22.67
N LEU A 12 4.47 -13.83 -23.71
CA LEU A 12 4.66 -14.73 -24.86
C LEU A 12 5.94 -14.39 -25.64
N ILE A 13 6.23 -13.11 -25.86
CA ILE A 13 7.48 -12.66 -26.49
C ILE A 13 8.69 -13.07 -25.65
N LEU A 14 8.61 -12.91 -24.33
CA LEU A 14 9.68 -13.30 -23.42
C LEU A 14 9.97 -14.81 -23.49
N LEU A 15 8.91 -15.63 -23.48
CA LEU A 15 9.01 -17.08 -23.64
C LEU A 15 9.66 -17.47 -24.98
N LEU A 16 9.29 -16.78 -26.07
CA LEU A 16 9.85 -17.05 -27.39
C LEU A 16 11.36 -16.72 -27.47
N ILE A 17 11.78 -15.65 -26.79
CA ILE A 17 13.18 -15.24 -26.68
C ILE A 17 13.98 -16.20 -25.80
N ARG A 18 13.36 -16.75 -24.73
CA ARG A 18 13.96 -17.78 -23.86
C ARG A 18 14.41 -18.99 -24.66
N ASP A 19 13.52 -19.48 -25.53
CA ASP A 19 13.75 -20.69 -26.31
C ASP A 19 14.72 -20.45 -27.48
N SER A 20 14.83 -19.21 -27.96
CA SER A 20 15.70 -18.85 -29.08
C SER A 20 17.13 -18.46 -28.68
N PHE A 21 17.30 -17.74 -27.56
CA PHE A 21 18.61 -17.18 -27.16
C PHE A 21 18.79 -17.13 -25.63
N GLN A 22 19.24 -18.26 -25.06
CA GLN A 22 19.33 -18.47 -23.61
C GLN A 22 20.21 -17.45 -22.85
N LYS A 23 21.33 -16.98 -23.45
CA LYS A 23 22.21 -15.97 -22.84
C LYS A 23 21.65 -14.55 -22.91
N LEU A 24 20.90 -14.24 -23.96
CA LEU A 24 20.32 -12.91 -24.19
C LEU A 24 18.99 -12.74 -23.44
N HIS A 25 18.29 -13.85 -23.20
CA HIS A 25 17.02 -13.88 -22.48
C HIS A 25 17.10 -13.24 -21.09
N THR A 26 18.13 -13.53 -20.29
CA THR A 26 18.25 -12.95 -18.94
C THR A 26 18.36 -11.43 -18.98
N LEU A 27 19.19 -10.89 -19.88
CA LEU A 27 19.35 -9.44 -20.04
C LEU A 27 18.05 -8.79 -20.51
N ILE A 28 17.42 -9.39 -21.53
CA ILE A 28 16.15 -8.92 -22.09
C ILE A 28 15.04 -8.98 -21.03
N ALA A 29 14.97 -10.04 -20.23
CA ALA A 29 13.98 -10.21 -19.17
C ALA A 29 14.12 -9.13 -18.08
N ILE A 30 15.35 -8.79 -17.68
CA ILE A 30 15.62 -7.70 -16.73
C ILE A 30 15.17 -6.36 -17.31
N ILE A 31 15.54 -6.06 -18.56
CA ILE A 31 15.14 -4.82 -19.24
C ILE A 31 13.61 -4.74 -19.33
N PHE A 32 12.94 -5.82 -19.74
CA PHE A 32 11.49 -5.88 -19.80
C PHE A 32 10.83 -5.74 -18.44
N PHE A 33 11.39 -6.35 -17.39
CA PHE A 33 10.90 -6.19 -16.03
C PHE A 33 10.90 -4.72 -15.63
N PHE A 34 12.00 -3.99 -15.86
CA PHE A 34 12.07 -2.56 -15.55
C PHE A 34 11.12 -1.72 -16.40
N ILE A 35 10.95 -2.03 -17.69
CA ILE A 35 9.98 -1.35 -18.56
C ILE A 35 8.55 -1.59 -18.07
N LEU A 36 8.20 -2.84 -17.74
CA LEU A 36 6.89 -3.20 -17.23
C LEU A 36 6.64 -2.54 -15.87
N LEU A 37 7.63 -2.57 -14.99
CA LEU A 37 7.56 -1.91 -13.68
C LEU A 37 7.34 -0.41 -13.83
N HIS A 38 8.11 0.25 -14.70
CA HIS A 38 7.93 1.67 -14.99
C HIS A 38 6.53 1.96 -15.55
N PHE A 39 6.04 1.14 -16.48
CA PHE A 39 4.71 1.30 -17.06
C PHE A 39 3.60 1.13 -16.01
N LEU A 40 3.70 0.09 -15.17
CA LEU A 40 2.76 -0.15 -14.09
C LEU A 40 2.79 0.98 -13.06
N LEU A 41 3.98 1.45 -12.66
CA LEU A 41 4.13 2.56 -11.73
C LEU A 41 3.51 3.84 -12.31
N SER A 42 3.90 4.23 -13.52
CA SER A 42 3.45 5.47 -14.14
C SER A 42 1.95 5.49 -14.44
N MET A 43 1.36 4.34 -14.78
CA MET A 43 -0.03 4.28 -15.23
C MET A 43 -1.04 3.96 -14.14
N LEU A 44 -0.65 3.22 -13.10
CA LEU A 44 -1.54 2.86 -12.00
C LEU A 44 -1.17 3.58 -10.71
N VAL A 45 0.10 3.52 -10.32
CA VAL A 45 0.54 3.96 -9.00
C VAL A 45 0.58 5.49 -8.90
N ILE A 46 1.16 6.17 -9.89
CA ILE A 46 1.22 7.65 -9.91
C ILE A 46 -0.18 8.29 -9.90
N PRO A 47 -1.09 7.99 -10.84
CA PRO A 47 -2.42 8.63 -10.85
C PRO A 47 -3.28 8.23 -9.65
N PHE A 48 -3.06 7.03 -9.09
CA PHE A 48 -3.68 6.64 -7.83
C PHE A 48 -3.16 7.49 -6.67
N LEU A 49 -1.84 7.70 -6.56
CA LEU A 49 -1.26 8.59 -5.55
C LEU A 49 -1.75 10.03 -5.71
N GLU A 50 -1.83 10.56 -6.93
CA GLU A 50 -2.33 11.91 -7.18
C GLU A 50 -3.79 12.07 -6.75
N LYS A 51 -4.65 11.09 -7.07
CA LYS A 51 -6.03 11.06 -6.57
C LYS A 51 -6.09 10.92 -5.06
N LEU A 52 -5.26 10.06 -4.48
CA LEU A 52 -5.23 9.86 -3.04
C LEU A 52 -4.83 11.15 -2.32
N LEU A 53 -3.81 11.84 -2.82
CA LEU A 53 -3.35 13.14 -2.30
C LEU A 53 -4.41 14.24 -2.47
N SER A 54 -5.18 14.23 -3.56
CA SER A 54 -6.28 15.21 -3.70
C SER A 54 -7.38 14.97 -2.67
N TYR A 55 -7.69 13.71 -2.32
CA TYR A 55 -8.62 13.39 -1.23
C TYR A 55 -8.08 13.69 0.16
N VAL A 56 -6.77 13.47 0.40
CA VAL A 56 -6.07 13.83 1.64
C VAL A 56 -6.30 15.29 2.02
N HIS A 57 -6.28 16.19 1.03
CA HIS A 57 -6.47 17.62 1.27
C HIS A 57 -7.93 18.05 1.30
N SER A 58 -8.86 17.26 0.75
CA SER A 58 -10.25 17.67 0.56
C SER A 58 -11.21 17.10 1.59
N VAL A 59 -10.89 15.97 2.23
CA VAL A 59 -11.80 15.26 3.13
C VAL A 59 -11.16 15.11 4.52
N PRO A 60 -11.85 15.51 5.61
CA PRO A 60 -11.35 15.35 6.97
C PRO A 60 -11.01 13.87 7.26
N TYR A 61 -9.95 13.63 8.03
CA TYR A 61 -9.52 12.31 8.49
C TYR A 61 -8.98 11.34 7.41
N VAL A 62 -9.03 11.69 6.11
CA VAL A 62 -8.49 10.82 5.05
C VAL A 62 -6.96 10.68 5.16
N ALA A 63 -6.25 11.76 5.47
CA ALA A 63 -4.82 11.70 5.73
C ALA A 63 -4.50 10.71 6.86
N GLN A 64 -5.23 10.83 7.97
CA GLN A 64 -5.11 9.99 9.16
C GLN A 64 -5.38 8.52 8.84
N LEU A 65 -6.36 8.21 7.99
CA LEU A 65 -6.64 6.84 7.52
C LEU A 65 -5.48 6.28 6.69
N ILE A 66 -4.90 7.08 5.78
CA ILE A 66 -3.76 6.66 4.97
C ILE A 66 -2.53 6.41 5.84
N TYR A 67 -2.23 7.30 6.79
CA TYR A 67 -1.16 7.09 7.75
C TYR A 67 -1.38 5.82 8.58
N SER A 68 -2.61 5.57 9.03
CA SER A 68 -2.95 4.36 9.79
C SER A 68 -2.73 3.09 8.96
N ALA A 69 -3.16 3.11 7.69
CA ALA A 69 -2.99 1.98 6.78
C ALA A 69 -1.51 1.71 6.46
N LEU A 70 -0.73 2.76 6.18
CA LEU A 70 0.71 2.64 5.95
C LEU A 70 1.44 2.14 7.19
N PHE A 71 1.10 2.68 8.36
CA PHE A 71 1.69 2.26 9.63
C PHE A 71 1.39 0.78 9.92
N TYR A 72 0.15 0.34 9.70
CA TYR A 72 -0.21 -1.08 9.81
C TYR A 72 0.57 -1.95 8.82
N GLN A 73 0.68 -1.51 7.56
CA GLN A 73 1.39 -2.25 6.53
C GLN A 73 2.88 -2.41 6.86
N LEU A 74 3.52 -1.36 7.38
CA LEU A 74 4.90 -1.44 7.86
C LEU A 74 5.03 -2.40 9.04
N GLY A 75 4.11 -2.35 10.00
CA GLY A 75 4.02 -3.33 11.09
C GLY A 75 3.94 -4.76 10.58
N SER A 76 3.08 -5.00 9.57
CA SER A 76 2.91 -6.32 8.95
C SER A 76 4.14 -6.79 8.18
N LEU A 77 4.91 -5.89 7.56
CA LEU A 77 6.17 -6.25 6.90
C LEU A 77 7.25 -6.61 7.93
N ILE A 78 7.31 -5.87 9.05
CA ILE A 78 8.23 -6.19 10.14
C ILE A 78 7.82 -7.53 10.77
N HIS A 79 6.51 -7.79 10.92
CA HIS A 79 5.97 -9.06 11.38
C HIS A 79 6.47 -10.24 10.53
N SER A 80 6.30 -10.16 9.20
CA SER A 80 6.72 -11.24 8.30
C SER A 80 8.23 -11.48 8.35
N VAL A 81 9.04 -10.43 8.53
CA VAL A 81 10.50 -10.58 8.70
C VAL A 81 10.83 -11.37 9.97
N PHE A 82 10.13 -11.15 11.08
CA PHE A 82 10.34 -11.92 12.31
C PHE A 82 9.82 -13.36 12.19
N GLU A 83 8.72 -13.58 11.47
CA GLU A 83 8.18 -14.91 11.19
C GLU A 83 9.17 -15.74 10.36
N GLU A 84 9.75 -15.16 9.30
CA GLU A 84 10.77 -15.80 8.46
C GLU A 84 12.06 -16.16 9.22
N GLN A 85 12.33 -15.49 10.34
CA GLN A 85 13.53 -15.69 11.17
C GLN A 85 13.26 -16.56 12.41
N GLU A 86 12.14 -17.28 12.46
CA GLU A 86 11.71 -18.14 13.58
C GLU A 86 11.49 -17.36 14.91
N TYR A 87 11.24 -16.06 14.82
CA TYR A 87 10.95 -15.17 15.96
C TYR A 87 9.46 -14.75 16.00
N GLU A 88 8.54 -15.67 15.69
CA GLU A 88 7.10 -15.44 15.57
C GLU A 88 6.52 -14.68 16.78
N SER A 89 6.87 -15.07 18.01
CA SER A 89 6.41 -14.40 19.23
C SER A 89 6.78 -12.92 19.30
N ILE A 90 7.96 -12.54 18.80
CA ILE A 90 8.39 -11.13 18.76
C ILE A 90 7.61 -10.39 17.68
N GLY A 91 7.41 -11.05 16.54
CA GLY A 91 6.56 -10.53 15.48
C GLY A 91 5.14 -10.21 15.96
N GLU A 92 4.50 -11.14 16.68
CA GLU A 92 3.16 -10.93 17.21
C GLU A 92 3.11 -9.76 18.20
N LEU A 93 4.15 -9.61 19.04
CA LEU A 93 4.26 -8.44 19.93
C LEU A 93 4.34 -7.13 19.15
N VAL A 94 5.05 -7.08 18.01
CA VAL A 94 5.07 -5.91 17.12
C VAL A 94 3.67 -5.59 16.62
N MET A 95 2.92 -6.60 16.17
CA MET A 95 1.55 -6.38 15.67
C MET A 95 0.58 -5.94 16.78
N ILE A 96 0.71 -6.50 17.98
CA ILE A 96 -0.05 -6.05 19.15
C ILE A 96 0.26 -4.58 19.45
N ALA A 97 1.53 -4.19 19.47
CA ALA A 97 1.94 -2.81 19.71
C ALA A 97 1.38 -1.85 18.64
N VAL A 98 1.49 -2.22 17.36
CA VAL A 98 0.93 -1.45 16.25
C VAL A 98 -0.58 -1.26 16.40
N ARG A 99 -1.32 -2.33 16.72
CA ARG A 99 -2.77 -2.27 16.94
C ARG A 99 -3.14 -1.37 18.12
N ILE A 100 -2.41 -1.45 19.24
CA ILE A 100 -2.66 -0.59 20.41
C ILE A 100 -2.43 0.89 20.08
N VAL A 101 -1.35 1.21 19.36
CA VAL A 101 -1.06 2.59 18.93
C VAL A 101 -2.18 3.12 18.05
N LEU A 102 -2.63 2.33 17.05
CA LEU A 102 -3.72 2.72 16.17
C LEU A 102 -5.05 2.90 16.93
N LEU A 103 -5.38 1.98 17.83
CA LEU A 103 -6.58 2.09 18.67
C LEU A 103 -6.56 3.36 19.52
N THR A 104 -5.44 3.63 20.20
CA THR A 104 -5.28 4.81 21.06
C THR A 104 -5.40 6.11 20.27
N TYR A 105 -4.78 6.14 19.09
CA TYR A 105 -4.87 7.26 18.17
C TYR A 105 -6.32 7.55 17.77
N TRP A 106 -7.03 6.55 17.26
CA TRP A 106 -8.41 6.71 16.80
C TRP A 106 -9.40 6.99 17.93
N LEU A 107 -9.17 6.46 19.13
CA LEU A 107 -9.97 6.78 20.31
C LEU A 107 -9.90 8.28 20.65
N THR A 108 -8.69 8.86 20.55
CA THR A 108 -8.45 10.28 20.83
C THR A 108 -9.10 11.18 19.77
N GLU A 109 -8.97 10.83 18.49
CA GLU A 109 -9.64 11.55 17.40
C GLU A 109 -11.17 11.46 17.54
N PHE A 110 -11.70 10.28 17.87
CA PHE A 110 -13.14 10.07 18.07
C PHE A 110 -13.69 10.91 19.24
N ALA A 111 -12.97 10.96 20.37
CA ALA A 111 -13.35 11.81 21.50
C ALA A 111 -13.42 13.29 21.11
N THR A 112 -12.51 13.75 20.26
CA THR A 112 -12.50 15.13 19.74
C THR A 112 -13.68 15.41 18.82
N VAL A 113 -14.08 14.44 17.99
CA VAL A 113 -15.29 14.56 17.15
C VAL A 113 -16.54 14.61 18.01
N LEU A 114 -16.63 13.73 19.01
CA LEU A 114 -17.79 13.65 19.90
C LEU A 114 -17.99 14.94 20.71
N SER A 115 -16.90 15.53 21.23
CA SER A 115 -16.97 16.80 21.96
C SER A 115 -17.43 17.96 21.08
N LYS A 116 -16.94 18.04 19.83
CA LYS A 116 -17.42 19.02 18.85
C LYS A 116 -18.90 18.83 18.54
N PHE A 117 -19.34 17.59 18.34
CA PHE A 117 -20.74 17.29 18.06
C PHE A 117 -21.65 17.67 19.23
N SER A 118 -21.25 17.33 20.46
CA SER A 118 -21.96 17.74 21.68
C SER A 118 -22.10 19.26 21.78
N SER A 119 -21.03 20.00 21.48
CA SER A 119 -21.04 21.47 21.53
C SER A 119 -21.96 22.11 20.48
N ILE A 120 -22.19 21.43 19.35
CA ILE A 120 -23.12 21.89 18.31
C ILE A 120 -24.56 21.66 18.76
N LEU A 121 -24.85 20.49 19.34
CA LEU A 121 -26.17 20.15 19.88
C LEU A 121 -26.59 21.13 20.99
N GLU A 122 -25.68 21.46 21.91
CA GLU A 122 -25.93 22.42 22.98
C GLU A 122 -26.25 23.83 22.47
N LYS A 123 -25.70 24.23 21.32
CA LYS A 123 -25.98 25.55 20.70
C LYS A 123 -27.29 25.60 19.91
N LEU A 124 -27.91 24.44 19.64
CA LEU A 124 -29.16 24.31 18.91
C LEU A 124 -30.39 24.21 19.84
N GLN A 125 -30.18 24.03 21.14
CA GLN A 125 -31.20 24.14 22.19
C GLN A 125 -31.25 25.56 22.76
#